data_AF-A0A7L2RA13-F1
#
_entry.id   AF-A0A7L2RA13-F1
#
_cell.length_a   1.000
_cell.length_b   1.000
_cell.length_c   1.000
_cell.angle_alpha   90.00
_cell.angle_beta   90.00
_cell.angle_gamma   90.00
#
_symmetry.space_group_name_H-M   'P 1'
#
loop_
_entity.id
_entity.type
_entity.pdbx_description
1 polymer ?
#
loop_
_entity_poly.entity_id
_entity_poly.type
_entity_poly.pdbx_seq_one_letter_code
_entity_poly.pdbx_strand_id
1 'polypeptide(L)'
;EREKQEQIEVQKEKHRELILQLKTQLDDLETFAYQEGSYDSLPQSVVMERQRMIINELIKKLDMDLSEDFATLSPEELRQRVDAAIAQIVNPARVKEQLVEQLKTQIRDLEMFINFIQDEVGSSGKAEDGHCDCGSSYKPSTRPSGNRVNPEDARRMQETGLQLMRRVLAVLQIFAVSQFGCATGQIPRTLWQKDQGNQDFSPLIEKLELSVERVRQLALKHQQAEHVICSSELQDVPLGGRDELTLAVRRELTVALRDLLAHGLYASSPGMSLVLAPIACLIPAFTPSPRTMHPWELFVKYYNAKNGQAFVESPARKLSQSFALPVTGAVVATPKQSLLAAIHTVLTEHSPFKRSADSELKALVCMALNEQRLVSWLNLICKSGALVQSHYQPWSYMANTGFESALTLLSRLSNLKFNLPVDLAVRQLKNIKDAF
;
A
#
# COMPACT_ATOMS: atom_id res chain seq x y z
N GLU A 1 62.04 -0.19 -9.88
CA GLU A 1 60.63 -0.60 -10.06
C GLU A 1 60.20 -1.69 -9.07
N ARG A 2 60.96 -2.78 -8.91
CA ARG A 2 60.66 -3.84 -7.93
C ARG A 2 60.50 -3.35 -6.48
N GLU A 3 61.40 -2.50 -5.99
CA GLU A 3 61.30 -1.94 -4.62
C GLU A 3 60.04 -1.09 -4.40
N LYS A 4 59.54 -0.39 -5.45
CA LYS A 4 58.28 0.35 -5.37
C LYS A 4 57.08 -0.59 -5.33
N GLN A 5 57.12 -1.71 -6.05
CA GLN A 5 56.09 -2.75 -5.98
C GLN A 5 56.06 -3.45 -4.61
N GLU A 6 57.23 -3.74 -4.02
CA GLU A 6 57.31 -4.32 -2.68
C GLU A 6 56.75 -3.37 -1.60
N GLN A 7 57.05 -2.07 -1.67
CA GLN A 7 56.46 -1.08 -0.76
C GLN A 7 54.94 -0.98 -0.90
N ILE A 8 54.42 -1.10 -2.11
CA ILE A 8 52.96 -1.11 -2.37
C ILE A 8 52.32 -2.38 -1.80
N GLU A 9 52.93 -3.55 -1.95
CA GLU A 9 52.42 -4.79 -1.38
C GLU A 9 52.42 -4.77 0.16
N VAL A 10 53.49 -4.26 0.78
CA VAL A 10 53.55 -4.08 2.24
C VAL A 10 52.49 -3.09 2.73
N GLN A 11 52.22 -2.00 2.01
CA GLN A 11 51.14 -1.08 2.35
C GLN A 11 49.77 -1.72 2.21
N LYS A 12 49.53 -2.51 1.14
CA LYS A 12 48.28 -3.25 0.97
C LYS A 12 48.07 -4.26 2.09
N GLU A 13 49.12 -4.93 2.54
CA GLU A 13 49.04 -5.92 3.62
C GLU A 13 48.69 -5.25 4.95
N LYS A 14 49.31 -4.12 5.28
CA LYS A 14 48.92 -3.29 6.44
C LYS A 14 47.49 -2.80 6.35
N HIS A 15 47.04 -2.39 5.16
CA HIS A 15 45.64 -1.97 4.96
C HIS A 15 44.67 -3.15 5.15
N ARG A 16 45.03 -4.36 4.67
CA ARG A 16 44.22 -5.57 4.89
C ARG A 16 44.12 -5.93 6.37
N GLU A 17 45.23 -5.85 7.10
CA GLU A 17 45.26 -6.11 8.54
C GLU A 17 44.38 -5.11 9.30
N LEU A 18 44.46 -3.82 8.97
CA LEU A 18 43.60 -2.81 9.56
C LEU A 18 42.12 -3.06 9.26
N ILE A 19 41.78 -3.45 8.04
CA ILE A 19 40.40 -3.81 7.66
C ILE A 19 39.91 -5.01 8.48
N LEU A 20 40.75 -6.02 8.71
CA LEU A 20 40.39 -7.17 9.54
C LEU A 20 40.16 -6.78 10.99
N GLN A 21 41.02 -5.91 11.55
CA GLN A 21 40.84 -5.39 12.91
C GLN A 21 39.54 -4.59 13.04
N LEU A 22 39.27 -3.67 12.10
CA LEU A 22 38.03 -2.88 12.08
C LEU A 22 36.79 -3.75 11.91
N LYS A 23 36.87 -4.80 11.09
CA LYS A 23 35.77 -5.76 10.91
C LYS A 23 35.49 -6.55 12.18
N THR A 24 36.54 -6.94 12.91
CA THR A 24 36.40 -7.65 14.19
C THR A 24 35.78 -6.74 15.25
N GLN A 25 36.27 -5.49 15.35
CA GLN A 25 35.70 -4.49 16.26
C GLN A 25 34.23 -4.16 15.95
N LEU A 26 33.86 -4.14 14.67
CA LEU A 26 32.48 -3.94 14.25
C LEU A 26 31.60 -5.13 14.66
N ASP A 27 32.08 -6.36 14.47
CA ASP A 27 31.36 -7.58 14.84
C ASP A 27 31.16 -7.69 16.37
N ASP A 28 32.18 -7.32 17.14
CA ASP A 28 32.12 -7.26 18.61
C ASP A 28 31.07 -6.22 19.07
N LEU A 29 31.03 -5.06 18.43
CA LEU A 29 30.07 -3.99 18.74
C LEU A 29 28.64 -4.37 18.36
N GLU A 30 28.44 -4.97 17.19
CA GLU A 30 27.14 -5.49 16.76
C GLU A 30 26.63 -6.58 17.70
N THR A 31 27.51 -7.49 18.10
CA THR A 31 27.18 -8.57 19.04
C THR A 31 26.82 -8.00 20.42
N PHE A 32 27.58 -7.02 20.91
CA PHE A 32 27.31 -6.35 22.18
C PHE A 32 25.97 -5.60 22.14
N ALA A 33 25.73 -4.80 21.10
CA ALA A 33 24.50 -4.03 20.96
C ALA A 33 23.26 -4.93 20.81
N TYR A 34 23.42 -6.11 20.21
CA TYR A 34 22.36 -7.13 20.13
C TYR A 34 22.08 -7.78 21.50
N GLN A 35 23.13 -8.13 22.26
CA GLN A 35 22.99 -8.72 23.60
C GLN A 35 22.36 -7.74 24.61
N GLU A 36 22.65 -6.46 24.48
CA GLU A 36 22.10 -5.39 25.32
C GLU A 36 20.67 -4.98 24.91
N GLY A 37 20.14 -5.54 23.81
CA GLY A 37 18.79 -5.27 23.30
C GLY A 37 18.61 -3.88 22.66
N SER A 38 19.71 -3.15 22.44
CA SER A 38 19.71 -1.84 21.78
C SER A 38 19.75 -1.93 20.24
N TYR A 39 20.07 -3.11 19.70
CA TYR A 39 20.11 -3.40 18.26
C TYR A 39 19.14 -4.55 17.92
N ASP A 40 18.11 -4.23 17.14
CA ASP A 40 16.95 -5.13 16.88
C ASP A 40 17.21 -6.15 15.74
N SER A 41 18.38 -6.09 15.10
CA SER A 41 18.79 -7.01 14.02
C SER A 41 19.91 -7.93 14.46
N LEU A 42 19.92 -9.18 13.97
CA LEU A 42 20.99 -10.13 14.26
C LEU A 42 22.35 -9.61 13.75
N PRO A 43 23.46 -9.86 14.47
CA PRO A 43 24.81 -9.50 14.02
C PRO A 43 25.10 -10.03 12.61
N GLN A 44 25.82 -9.24 11.83
CA GLN A 44 26.08 -9.53 10.42
C GLN A 44 26.80 -10.89 10.25
N SER A 45 27.71 -11.25 11.17
CA SER A 45 28.38 -12.55 11.21
C SER A 45 27.41 -13.71 11.28
N VAL A 46 26.43 -13.67 12.18
CA VAL A 46 25.41 -14.71 12.37
C VAL A 46 24.48 -14.80 11.16
N VAL A 47 24.11 -13.66 10.56
CA VAL A 47 23.28 -13.65 9.35
C VAL A 47 24.02 -14.29 8.17
N MET A 48 25.29 -13.95 7.97
CA MET A 48 26.12 -14.54 6.92
C MET A 48 26.35 -16.04 7.14
N GLU A 49 26.49 -16.48 8.39
CA GLU A 49 26.59 -17.90 8.74
C GLU A 49 25.28 -18.64 8.41
N ARG A 50 24.12 -18.08 8.80
CA ARG A 50 22.81 -18.66 8.45
C ARG A 50 22.58 -18.70 6.95
N GLN A 51 22.90 -17.63 6.23
CA GLN A 51 22.82 -17.59 4.77
C GLN A 51 23.73 -18.65 4.14
N ARG A 52 24.95 -18.83 4.66
CA ARG A 52 25.87 -19.89 4.21
C ARG A 52 25.30 -21.29 4.45
N MET A 53 24.69 -21.54 5.61
CA MET A 53 24.05 -22.83 5.89
C MET A 53 22.89 -23.10 4.92
N ILE A 54 22.01 -22.11 4.70
CA ILE A 54 20.87 -22.23 3.77
C ILE A 54 21.38 -22.50 2.35
N ILE A 55 22.40 -21.78 1.89
CA ILE A 55 23.00 -21.97 0.57
C ILE A 55 23.58 -23.38 0.47
N ASN A 56 24.36 -23.85 1.44
CA ASN A 56 24.92 -25.20 1.44
C ASN A 56 23.84 -26.29 1.41
N GLU A 57 22.75 -26.08 2.13
CA GLU A 57 21.64 -27.04 2.16
C GLU A 57 20.83 -27.03 0.86
N LEU A 58 20.64 -25.86 0.24
CA LEU A 58 20.06 -25.73 -1.10
C LEU A 58 20.93 -26.40 -2.16
N ILE A 59 22.26 -26.19 -2.11
CA ILE A 59 23.23 -26.84 -3.01
C ILE A 59 23.10 -28.36 -2.91
N LYS A 60 23.05 -28.90 -1.69
CA LYS A 60 22.89 -30.33 -1.44
C LYS A 60 21.53 -30.87 -1.90
N LYS A 61 20.45 -30.11 -1.75
CA LYS A 61 19.08 -30.51 -2.13
C LYS A 61 18.83 -30.42 -3.64
N LEU A 62 19.51 -29.49 -4.30
CA LEU A 62 19.43 -29.26 -5.74
C LEU A 62 20.52 -30.01 -6.53
N ASP A 63 21.40 -30.75 -5.85
CA ASP A 63 22.53 -31.50 -6.42
C ASP A 63 23.38 -30.62 -7.36
N MET A 64 23.71 -29.42 -6.90
CA MET A 64 24.47 -28.45 -7.69
C MET A 64 25.96 -28.63 -7.45
N ASP A 65 26.68 -29.19 -8.42
CA ASP A 65 28.14 -29.22 -8.40
C ASP A 65 28.70 -27.79 -8.57
N LEU A 66 29.04 -27.14 -7.46
CA LEU A 66 29.58 -25.77 -7.43
C LEU A 66 31.05 -25.71 -6.97
N SER A 67 31.81 -26.80 -7.10
CA SER A 67 33.13 -26.93 -6.51
C SER A 67 34.22 -26.00 -7.08
N GLU A 68 34.06 -25.44 -8.29
CA GLU A 68 35.13 -24.65 -8.92
C GLU A 68 34.77 -23.20 -9.34
N ASP A 69 33.50 -22.82 -9.42
CA ASP A 69 33.11 -21.59 -10.15
C ASP A 69 32.39 -20.49 -9.35
N PHE A 70 32.21 -20.60 -8.03
CA PHE A 70 31.43 -19.58 -7.28
C PHE A 70 31.99 -18.15 -7.39
N ALA A 71 33.29 -17.98 -7.60
CA ALA A 71 33.94 -16.67 -7.71
C ALA A 71 33.92 -16.08 -9.14
N THR A 72 33.64 -16.89 -10.16
CA THR A 72 33.70 -16.50 -11.59
C THR A 72 32.32 -16.33 -12.21
N LEU A 73 31.27 -16.83 -11.57
CA LEU A 73 29.92 -16.82 -12.11
C LEU A 73 29.20 -15.49 -11.86
N SER A 74 28.56 -15.00 -12.92
CA SER A 74 27.64 -13.87 -12.80
C SER A 74 26.36 -14.26 -12.04
N PRO A 75 25.69 -13.31 -11.37
CA PRO A 75 24.45 -13.58 -10.64
C PRO A 75 23.32 -14.09 -11.55
N GLU A 76 23.35 -13.75 -12.84
CA GLU A 76 22.40 -14.24 -13.85
C GLU A 76 22.63 -15.71 -14.20
N GLU A 77 23.88 -16.15 -14.34
CA GLU A 77 24.21 -17.56 -14.63
C GLU A 77 23.87 -18.47 -13.44
N LEU A 78 24.10 -17.98 -12.22
CA LEU A 78 23.70 -18.70 -11.00
C LEU A 78 22.19 -18.89 -10.95
N ARG A 79 21.41 -17.84 -11.25
CA ARG A 79 19.94 -17.93 -11.34
C ARG A 79 19.49 -18.96 -12.36
N GLN A 80 20.07 -18.93 -13.55
CA GLN A 80 19.71 -19.86 -14.62
C GLN A 80 19.98 -21.32 -14.24
N ARG A 81 21.07 -21.60 -13.52
CA ARG A 81 21.37 -22.96 -13.03
C ARG A 81 20.42 -23.40 -11.92
N VAL A 82 20.06 -22.50 -11.00
CA VAL A 82 19.05 -22.77 -9.98
C VAL A 82 17.69 -23.07 -10.63
N ASP A 83 17.27 -22.27 -11.60
CA ASP A 83 16.00 -22.47 -12.31
C ASP A 83 15.98 -23.78 -13.10
N ALA A 84 17.10 -24.17 -13.73
CA ALA A 84 17.24 -25.44 -14.42
C ALA A 84 17.15 -26.65 -13.49
N ALA A 85 17.82 -26.60 -12.33
CA ALA A 85 17.76 -27.65 -11.31
C ALA A 85 16.34 -27.80 -10.72
N ILE A 86 15.65 -26.67 -10.46
CA ILE A 86 14.25 -26.68 -10.01
C ILE A 86 13.33 -27.27 -11.08
N ALA A 87 13.53 -26.92 -12.36
CA ALA A 87 12.71 -27.44 -13.46
C ALA A 87 12.84 -28.97 -13.61
N GLN A 88 14.04 -29.53 -13.40
CA GLN A 88 14.26 -30.98 -13.39
C GLN A 88 13.49 -31.69 -12.28
N ILE A 89 13.28 -31.04 -11.13
CA ILE A 89 12.52 -31.61 -10.01
C ILE A 89 11.00 -31.50 -10.26
N VAL A 90 10.52 -30.38 -10.80
CA VAL A 90 9.09 -30.08 -10.92
C VAL A 90 8.45 -30.73 -12.16
N ASN A 91 9.17 -30.84 -13.28
CA ASN A 91 8.61 -31.41 -14.51
C ASN A 91 8.15 -32.88 -14.35
N PRO A 92 8.92 -33.80 -13.74
CA PRO A 92 8.48 -35.17 -13.52
C PRO A 92 7.24 -35.28 -12.62
N ALA A 93 7.09 -34.36 -11.65
CA ALA A 93 5.91 -34.33 -10.78
C ALA A 93 4.65 -33.91 -11.55
N ARG A 94 4.76 -32.89 -12.41
CA ARG A 94 3.64 -32.42 -13.25
C ARG A 94 3.21 -33.46 -14.27
N VAL A 95 4.16 -34.17 -14.89
CA VAL A 95 3.84 -35.24 -15.85
C VAL A 95 3.13 -36.40 -15.15
N LYS A 96 3.57 -36.79 -13.94
CA LYS A 96 2.88 -37.81 -13.13
C LYS A 96 1.46 -37.39 -12.78
N GLU A 97 1.25 -36.12 -12.41
CA GLU A 97 -0.08 -35.60 -12.07
C GLU A 97 -1.03 -35.61 -13.28
N GLN A 98 -0.55 -35.17 -14.45
CA GLN A 98 -1.32 -35.24 -15.70
C GLN A 98 -1.64 -36.68 -16.11
N LEU A 99 -0.71 -37.61 -15.94
CA LEU A 99 -0.94 -39.02 -16.23
C LEU A 99 -2.01 -39.62 -15.29
N VAL A 100 -2.00 -39.21 -14.01
CA VAL A 100 -3.02 -39.63 -13.03
C VAL A 100 -4.39 -39.05 -13.38
N GLU A 101 -4.49 -37.82 -13.87
CA GLU A 101 -5.76 -37.25 -14.36
C GLU A 101 -6.29 -37.99 -15.59
N GLN A 102 -5.41 -38.33 -16.54
CA GLN A 102 -5.78 -39.14 -17.71
C GLN A 102 -6.29 -40.51 -17.30
N LEU A 103 -5.59 -41.21 -16.41
CA LEU A 103 -6.02 -42.52 -15.91
C LEU A 103 -7.36 -42.46 -15.18
N LYS A 104 -7.59 -41.43 -14.35
CA LYS A 104 -8.90 -41.20 -13.69
C LYS A 104 -10.02 -40.99 -14.70
N THR A 105 -9.73 -40.29 -15.79
CA THR A 105 -10.72 -40.05 -16.86
C THR A 105 -11.03 -41.34 -17.59
N GLN A 106 -10.02 -42.13 -17.94
CA GLN A 106 -10.20 -43.44 -18.57
C GLN A 106 -11.00 -44.41 -17.70
N ILE A 107 -10.77 -44.43 -16.39
CA ILE A 107 -11.55 -45.28 -15.46
C ILE A 107 -13.03 -44.87 -15.50
N ARG A 108 -13.34 -43.57 -15.46
CA ARG A 108 -14.74 -43.09 -15.53
C ARG A 108 -15.42 -43.44 -16.85
N ASP A 109 -14.70 -43.33 -17.96
CA ASP A 109 -15.24 -43.66 -19.28
C ASP A 109 -15.51 -45.17 -19.40
N LEU A 110 -14.63 -46.01 -18.86
CA LEU A 110 -14.84 -47.46 -18.80
C LEU A 110 -16.02 -47.84 -17.89
N GLU A 111 -16.18 -47.18 -16.74
CA GLU A 111 -17.36 -47.34 -15.88
C GLU A 111 -18.66 -46.96 -16.61
N MET A 112 -18.64 -45.87 -17.39
CA MET A 112 -19.78 -45.43 -18.20
C MET A 112 -20.10 -46.43 -19.32
N PHE A 113 -19.08 -47.00 -19.97
CA PHE A 113 -19.24 -48.01 -21.00
C PHE A 113 -19.81 -49.32 -20.45
N ILE A 114 -19.36 -49.76 -19.28
CA ILE A 114 -19.90 -50.95 -18.60
C ILE A 114 -21.38 -50.74 -18.27
N ASN A 115 -21.76 -49.57 -17.74
CA ASN A 115 -23.16 -49.23 -17.48
C ASN A 115 -24.00 -49.25 -18.75
N PHE A 116 -23.49 -48.71 -19.85
CA PHE A 116 -24.18 -48.70 -21.14
C PHE A 116 -24.45 -50.11 -21.67
N ILE A 117 -23.46 -51.02 -21.61
CA ILE A 117 -23.62 -52.43 -22.01
C ILE A 117 -24.63 -53.15 -21.09
N GLN A 118 -24.62 -52.86 -19.80
CA GLN A 118 -25.55 -53.48 -18.85
C GLN A 118 -27.01 -53.03 -19.09
N ASP A 119 -27.24 -51.79 -19.54
CA ASP A 119 -28.58 -51.25 -19.83
C ASP A 119 -29.17 -51.84 -21.13
N GLU A 120 -28.36 -52.08 -22.16
CA GLU A 120 -28.81 -52.68 -23.43
C GLU A 120 -29.16 -54.18 -23.31
N VAL A 121 -28.55 -54.92 -22.37
CA VAL A 121 -28.86 -56.34 -22.16
C VAL A 121 -30.12 -56.56 -21.31
N GLY A 122 -30.57 -55.55 -20.56
CA GLY A 122 -31.73 -55.63 -19.66
C GLY A 122 -33.11 -55.56 -20.34
N SER A 123 -33.18 -55.25 -21.64
CA SER A 123 -34.44 -54.94 -22.35
C SER A 123 -34.81 -55.95 -23.45
N SER A 124 -34.67 -57.24 -23.17
CA SER A 124 -35.28 -58.31 -23.96
C SER A 124 -36.12 -59.23 -23.07
N GLY A 125 -37.44 -59.03 -23.09
CA GLY A 125 -38.37 -59.98 -22.46
C GLY A 125 -39.66 -59.34 -21.97
N LYS A 126 -40.65 -59.21 -22.86
CA LYS A 126 -42.03 -59.70 -22.67
C LYS A 126 -42.92 -59.37 -23.87
N ALA A 127 -43.38 -60.44 -24.53
CA ALA A 127 -44.39 -60.49 -25.56
C ALA A 127 -45.79 -60.74 -24.94
N GLU A 128 -46.81 -60.78 -25.82
CA GLU A 128 -48.23 -61.12 -25.64
C GLU A 128 -49.14 -59.91 -25.30
N ASP A 129 -50.28 -59.64 -25.96
CA ASP A 129 -51.15 -60.41 -26.88
C ASP A 129 -52.12 -59.44 -27.60
N GLY A 130 -52.73 -59.85 -28.72
CA GLY A 130 -54.02 -59.29 -29.15
C GLY A 130 -54.21 -58.76 -30.59
N HIS A 131 -54.44 -59.70 -31.51
CA HIS A 131 -55.44 -59.63 -32.61
C HIS A 131 -55.14 -58.84 -33.92
N CYS A 132 -55.06 -59.60 -35.01
CA CYS A 132 -55.00 -59.14 -36.40
C CYS A 132 -56.40 -59.16 -37.05
N ASP A 133 -56.75 -58.10 -37.78
CA ASP A 133 -57.69 -58.21 -38.90
C ASP A 133 -57.14 -57.45 -40.12
N CYS A 134 -57.20 -58.10 -41.28
CA CYS A 134 -56.48 -57.76 -42.49
C CYS A 134 -57.40 -57.09 -43.52
N GLY A 135 -57.05 -55.88 -43.95
CA GLY A 135 -57.71 -55.17 -45.06
C GLY A 135 -56.68 -54.43 -45.92
N SER A 136 -56.44 -54.97 -47.11
CA SER A 136 -55.46 -54.50 -48.11
C SER A 136 -55.73 -53.09 -48.62
N SER A 137 -54.68 -52.27 -48.76
CA SER A 137 -54.48 -51.37 -49.93
C SER A 137 -53.07 -50.78 -49.97
N TYR A 138 -52.43 -50.99 -51.11
CA TYR A 138 -51.13 -50.46 -51.53
C TYR A 138 -51.11 -48.91 -51.57
N LYS A 139 -50.07 -48.28 -50.95
CA LYS A 139 -49.22 -47.17 -51.48
C LYS A 139 -48.42 -46.45 -50.37
N PRO A 140 -47.32 -45.73 -50.71
CA PRO A 140 -45.99 -45.99 -50.18
C PRO A 140 -45.60 -45.15 -48.96
N SER A 141 -44.50 -45.61 -48.35
CA SER A 141 -43.72 -44.99 -47.29
C SER A 141 -43.62 -43.46 -47.38
N THR A 142 -44.21 -42.79 -46.38
CA THR A 142 -43.59 -41.66 -45.67
C THR A 142 -44.41 -41.39 -44.42
N ARG A 143 -43.89 -41.70 -43.23
CA ARG A 143 -44.35 -41.05 -42.00
C ARG A 143 -43.17 -40.53 -41.17
N PRO A 144 -43.15 -39.22 -40.88
CA PRO A 144 -42.39 -38.64 -39.80
C PRO A 144 -43.18 -38.75 -38.49
N SER A 145 -42.49 -38.99 -37.38
CA SER A 145 -43.00 -38.73 -36.02
C SER A 145 -41.77 -38.73 -35.10
N GLY A 146 -41.18 -37.60 -34.72
CA GLY A 146 -41.77 -36.28 -34.54
C GLY A 146 -42.55 -36.26 -33.24
N ASN A 147 -41.85 -36.20 -32.10
CA ASN A 147 -42.43 -35.75 -30.85
C ASN A 147 -43.08 -34.40 -31.13
N ARG A 148 -44.41 -34.38 -31.24
CA ARG A 148 -45.19 -33.14 -31.32
C ARG A 148 -45.11 -32.49 -29.96
N VAL A 149 -44.04 -31.73 -29.73
CA VAL A 149 -44.09 -30.63 -28.76
C VAL A 149 -45.21 -29.73 -29.25
N ASN A 150 -46.23 -29.57 -28.42
CA ASN A 150 -47.36 -28.70 -28.69
C ASN A 150 -46.82 -27.33 -29.12
N PRO A 151 -47.26 -26.73 -30.25
CA PRO A 151 -46.71 -25.47 -30.75
C PRO A 151 -46.82 -24.33 -29.73
N GLU A 152 -47.75 -24.42 -28.78
CA GLU A 152 -47.84 -23.48 -27.66
C GLU A 152 -46.76 -23.70 -26.61
N ASP A 153 -46.39 -24.95 -26.32
CA ASP A 153 -45.33 -25.29 -25.35
C ASP A 153 -43.93 -25.02 -25.93
N ALA A 154 -43.73 -25.21 -27.23
CA ALA A 154 -42.51 -24.80 -27.93
C ALA A 154 -42.34 -23.26 -27.92
N ARG A 155 -43.44 -22.51 -28.12
CA ARG A 155 -43.44 -21.04 -28.00
C ARG A 155 -43.18 -20.58 -26.56
N ARG A 156 -43.78 -21.23 -25.56
CA ARG A 156 -43.50 -20.95 -24.14
C ARG A 156 -42.06 -21.28 -23.75
N MET A 157 -41.48 -22.37 -24.25
CA MET A 157 -40.05 -22.69 -24.07
C MET A 157 -39.15 -21.66 -24.75
N GLN A 158 -39.52 -21.19 -25.94
CA GLN A 158 -38.75 -20.17 -26.66
C GLN A 158 -38.86 -18.80 -25.99
N GLU A 159 -40.03 -18.44 -25.45
CA GLU A 159 -40.26 -17.22 -24.68
C GLU A 159 -39.56 -17.25 -23.33
N THR A 160 -39.60 -18.37 -22.60
CA THR A 160 -38.85 -18.55 -21.35
C THR A 160 -37.35 -18.58 -21.59
N GLY A 161 -36.89 -19.21 -22.69
CA GLY A 161 -35.50 -19.17 -23.13
C GLY A 161 -35.04 -17.75 -23.49
N LEU A 162 -35.87 -16.97 -24.19
CA LEU A 162 -35.61 -15.57 -24.50
C LEU A 162 -35.63 -14.68 -23.26
N GLN A 163 -36.52 -14.95 -22.29
CA GLN A 163 -36.52 -14.27 -20.99
C GLN A 163 -35.27 -14.61 -20.18
N LEU A 164 -34.81 -15.86 -20.22
CA LEU A 164 -33.56 -16.28 -19.59
C LEU A 164 -32.36 -15.60 -20.24
N MET A 165 -32.30 -15.57 -21.58
CA MET A 165 -31.25 -14.85 -22.31
C MET A 165 -31.27 -13.35 -22.04
N ARG A 166 -32.44 -12.72 -21.96
CA ARG A 166 -32.57 -11.30 -21.57
C ARG A 166 -32.11 -11.05 -20.14
N ARG A 167 -32.40 -11.96 -19.20
CA ARG A 167 -31.92 -11.88 -17.81
C ARG A 167 -30.39 -12.07 -17.74
N VAL A 168 -29.84 -13.02 -18.50
CA VAL A 168 -28.39 -13.25 -18.60
C VAL A 168 -27.69 -12.05 -19.25
N LEU A 169 -28.27 -11.46 -20.29
CA LEU A 169 -27.76 -10.25 -20.94
C LEU A 169 -27.81 -9.04 -20.00
N ALA A 170 -28.88 -8.88 -19.22
CA ALA A 170 -28.97 -7.83 -18.20
C ALA A 170 -27.91 -8.01 -17.11
N VAL A 171 -27.66 -9.24 -16.66
CA VAL A 171 -26.59 -9.54 -15.69
C VAL A 171 -25.21 -9.26 -16.29
N LEU A 172 -24.97 -9.61 -17.55
CA LEU A 172 -23.73 -9.30 -18.27
C LEU A 172 -23.53 -7.79 -18.47
N GLN A 173 -24.59 -7.04 -18.74
CA GLN A 173 -24.56 -5.59 -18.86
C GLN A 173 -24.27 -4.92 -17.51
N ILE A 174 -24.90 -5.39 -16.42
CA ILE A 174 -24.60 -4.94 -15.05
C ILE A 174 -23.14 -5.24 -14.70
N PHE A 175 -22.64 -6.42 -15.08
CA PHE A 175 -21.26 -6.83 -14.86
C PHE A 175 -20.25 -5.99 -15.68
N ALA A 176 -20.53 -5.75 -16.96
CA ALA A 176 -19.67 -4.94 -17.84
C ALA A 176 -19.54 -3.48 -17.35
N VAL A 177 -20.64 -2.90 -16.86
CA VAL A 177 -20.65 -1.55 -16.26
C VAL A 177 -19.85 -1.52 -14.95
N SER A 178 -19.92 -2.58 -14.14
CA SER A 178 -19.22 -2.64 -12.86
C SER A 178 -17.71 -2.88 -12.96
N GLN A 179 -17.25 -3.63 -13.96
CA GLN A 179 -15.84 -4.07 -14.04
C GLN A 179 -15.00 -3.26 -15.04
N PHE A 180 -15.61 -2.69 -16.08
CA PHE A 180 -14.87 -2.03 -17.16
C PHE A 180 -15.21 -0.56 -17.35
N GLY A 181 -16.25 -0.01 -16.69
CA GLY A 181 -16.63 1.39 -16.82
C GLY A 181 -16.98 1.83 -18.26
N CYS A 182 -17.15 0.91 -19.20
CA CYS A 182 -17.54 1.19 -20.57
C CYS A 182 -19.06 1.32 -20.67
N ALA A 183 -19.59 2.52 -20.40
CA ALA A 183 -20.98 2.86 -20.70
C ALA A 183 -21.04 3.94 -21.78
N THR A 184 -21.27 3.52 -23.04
CA THR A 184 -21.87 4.37 -24.07
C THR A 184 -23.37 4.52 -23.74
N GLY A 185 -23.68 5.47 -22.87
CA GLY A 185 -25.06 5.78 -22.49
C GLY A 185 -25.15 6.16 -21.02
N GLN A 186 -25.57 7.40 -20.77
CA GLN A 186 -25.70 8.00 -19.43
C GLN A 186 -26.62 7.16 -18.54
N ILE A 187 -26.04 6.47 -17.55
CA ILE A 187 -26.78 5.92 -16.41
C ILE A 187 -26.87 7.01 -15.34
N PRO A 188 -28.05 7.31 -14.76
CA PRO A 188 -28.19 8.31 -13.72
C PRO A 188 -27.30 7.98 -12.52
N ARG A 189 -26.50 8.96 -12.07
CA ARG A 189 -25.53 8.88 -10.96
C ARG A 189 -26.12 8.52 -9.58
N THR A 190 -27.40 8.16 -9.49
CA THR A 190 -28.17 8.04 -8.24
C THR A 190 -28.16 6.66 -7.60
N LEU A 191 -27.79 5.58 -8.33
CA LEU A 191 -27.78 4.21 -7.79
C LEU A 191 -26.59 3.90 -6.86
N TRP A 192 -25.51 4.69 -6.95
CA TRP A 192 -24.31 4.56 -6.11
C TRP A 192 -24.14 5.75 -5.14
N GLN A 193 -25.15 6.61 -4.99
CA GLN A 193 -25.17 7.66 -3.97
C GLN A 193 -25.60 7.08 -2.62
N LYS A 194 -24.73 6.28 -2.02
CA LYS A 194 -24.71 6.16 -0.56
C LYS A 194 -23.85 7.32 -0.08
N ASP A 195 -24.45 8.24 0.67
CA ASP A 195 -23.90 9.50 1.21
C ASP A 195 -23.88 10.74 0.29
N GLN A 196 -25.04 11.38 0.10
CA GLN A 196 -25.06 12.82 -0.19
C GLN A 196 -24.52 13.65 0.99
N GLY A 197 -24.61 13.15 2.23
CA GLY A 197 -24.10 13.83 3.42
C GLY A 197 -22.57 13.87 3.55
N ASN A 198 -21.84 13.01 2.84
CA ASN A 198 -20.38 12.95 2.89
C ASN A 198 -19.70 13.71 1.73
N GLN A 199 -20.50 14.40 0.89
CA GLN A 199 -20.01 15.32 -0.15
C GLN A 199 -20.02 16.78 0.33
N ASP A 200 -20.76 17.08 1.39
CA ASP A 200 -20.81 18.42 1.94
C ASP A 200 -19.61 18.67 2.86
N PHE A 201 -18.64 19.43 2.34
CA PHE A 201 -17.45 19.85 3.06
C PHE A 201 -17.59 21.23 3.71
N SER A 202 -18.73 21.91 3.54
CA SER A 202 -19.01 23.22 4.15
C SER A 202 -18.78 23.25 5.67
N PRO A 203 -19.28 22.28 6.48
CA PRO A 203 -19.03 22.27 7.92
C PRO A 203 -17.54 22.05 8.27
N LEU A 204 -16.79 21.34 7.43
CA LEU A 204 -15.35 21.12 7.64
C LEU A 204 -14.56 22.42 7.39
N ILE A 205 -14.95 23.20 6.40
CA ILE A 205 -14.36 24.52 6.12
C ILE A 205 -14.69 25.49 7.24
N GLU A 206 -15.95 25.55 7.69
CA GLU A 206 -16.36 26.42 8.80
C GLU A 206 -15.58 26.10 10.08
N LYS A 207 -15.45 24.81 10.41
CA LYS A 207 -14.65 24.34 11.54
C LYS A 207 -13.17 24.76 11.41
N LEU A 208 -12.61 24.70 10.20
CA LEU A 208 -11.24 25.18 9.95
C LEU A 208 -11.13 26.69 10.14
N GLU A 209 -12.08 27.47 9.61
CA GLU A 209 -12.09 28.92 9.76
C GLU A 209 -12.16 29.36 11.23
N LEU A 210 -13.06 28.77 12.01
CA LEU A 210 -13.16 29.03 13.46
C LEU A 210 -11.86 28.71 14.20
N SER A 211 -11.24 27.57 13.87
CA SER A 211 -9.98 27.15 14.49
C SER A 211 -8.81 28.08 14.11
N VAL A 212 -8.75 28.51 12.85
CA VAL A 212 -7.75 29.47 12.37
C VAL A 212 -7.90 30.81 13.08
N GLU A 213 -9.12 31.34 13.17
CA GLU A 213 -9.38 32.63 13.81
C GLU A 213 -9.03 32.59 15.30
N ARG A 214 -9.38 31.51 16.01
CA ARG A 214 -9.02 31.33 17.41
C ARG A 214 -7.49 31.28 17.62
N VAL A 215 -6.77 30.50 16.79
CA VAL A 215 -5.30 30.45 16.86
C VAL A 215 -4.68 31.81 16.55
N ARG A 216 -5.22 32.54 15.57
CA ARG A 216 -4.76 33.89 15.21
C ARG A 216 -4.92 34.86 16.38
N GLN A 217 -6.07 34.86 17.04
CA GLN A 217 -6.33 35.70 18.22
C GLN A 217 -5.41 35.36 19.38
N LEU A 218 -5.22 34.06 19.68
CA LEU A 218 -4.32 33.63 20.74
C LEU A 218 -2.87 34.01 20.44
N ALA A 219 -2.40 33.81 19.20
CA ALA A 219 -1.05 34.17 18.80
C ALA A 219 -0.78 35.68 18.89
N LEU A 220 -1.73 36.52 18.50
CA LEU A 220 -1.62 37.98 18.63
C LEU A 220 -1.56 38.43 20.10
N LYS A 221 -2.39 37.83 20.97
CA LYS A 221 -2.34 38.08 22.42
C LYS A 221 -0.98 37.71 23.01
N HIS A 222 -0.40 36.58 22.58
CA HIS A 222 0.92 36.14 23.03
C HIS A 222 2.04 37.07 22.58
N GLN A 223 2.03 37.53 21.33
CA GLN A 223 3.03 38.47 20.82
C GLN A 223 2.96 39.82 21.53
N GLN A 224 1.77 40.30 21.88
CA GLN A 224 1.59 41.51 22.67
C GLN A 224 2.12 41.34 24.10
N ALA A 225 1.87 40.19 24.72
CA ALA A 225 2.39 39.88 26.05
C ALA A 225 3.93 39.82 26.09
N GLU A 226 4.57 39.16 25.11
CA GLU A 226 6.03 39.09 25.04
C GLU A 226 6.69 40.47 24.83
N HIS A 227 6.08 41.34 24.01
CA HIS A 227 6.60 42.70 23.78
C HIS A 227 6.53 43.61 25.02
N VAL A 228 5.57 43.38 25.92
CA VAL A 228 5.41 44.16 27.16
C VAL A 228 6.40 43.69 28.24
N ILE A 229 6.75 42.41 28.28
CA ILE A 229 7.65 41.82 29.29
C ILE A 229 9.11 42.28 29.08
N CYS A 230 9.53 42.64 27.87
CA CYS A 230 10.86 43.24 27.64
C CYS A 230 11.06 44.62 28.30
N SER A 231 10.04 45.23 28.91
CA SER A 231 10.15 46.52 29.61
C SER A 231 10.15 46.39 31.15
N SER A 232 10.05 45.19 31.72
CA SER A 232 10.14 44.99 33.17
C SER A 232 10.72 43.63 33.50
N GLU A 233 11.97 43.62 33.96
CA GLU A 233 12.61 42.45 34.52
C GLU A 233 11.88 41.98 35.78
N LEU A 234 11.83 40.65 35.95
CA LEU A 234 11.45 39.89 37.14
C LEU A 234 9.95 39.86 37.48
N GLN A 235 9.22 38.96 36.81
CA GLN A 235 8.16 38.17 37.44
C GLN A 235 7.87 36.90 36.61
N ASP A 236 7.87 35.74 37.26
CA ASP A 236 7.41 34.46 36.73
C ASP A 236 5.99 34.61 36.15
N VAL A 237 5.88 34.71 34.83
CA VAL A 237 4.59 34.76 34.12
C VAL A 237 4.07 33.32 33.98
N PRO A 238 2.77 33.07 34.27
CA PRO A 238 2.22 31.71 34.29
C PRO A 238 2.29 31.07 32.90
N LEU A 239 2.85 29.86 32.83
CA LEU A 239 2.93 29.01 31.64
C LEU A 239 1.59 28.74 30.93
N GLY A 240 0.45 29.08 31.55
CA GLY A 240 -0.88 28.76 31.09
C GLY A 240 -1.24 29.31 29.71
N GLY A 241 -0.82 30.52 29.34
CA GLY A 241 -1.12 31.09 28.02
C GLY A 241 -0.48 30.28 26.88
N ARG A 242 0.81 29.94 27.04
CA ARG A 242 1.57 29.19 26.03
C ARG A 242 1.00 27.79 25.85
N ASP A 243 0.49 27.21 26.93
CA ASP A 243 -0.22 25.94 26.92
C ASP A 243 -1.57 26.05 26.19
N GLU A 244 -2.33 27.14 26.38
CA GLU A 244 -3.59 27.38 25.64
C GLU A 244 -3.37 27.50 24.12
N LEU A 245 -2.35 28.25 23.68
CA LEU A 245 -2.03 28.35 22.24
C LEU A 245 -1.63 26.98 21.67
N THR A 246 -0.81 26.24 22.41
CA THR A 246 -0.38 24.90 22.02
C THR A 246 -1.55 23.93 21.93
N LEU A 247 -2.49 23.99 22.87
CA LEU A 247 -3.70 23.18 22.88
C LEU A 247 -4.63 23.57 21.72
N ALA A 248 -4.84 24.85 21.45
CA ALA A 248 -5.64 25.31 20.32
C ALA A 248 -5.07 24.80 18.98
N VAL A 249 -3.75 24.87 18.79
CA VAL A 249 -3.12 24.34 17.58
C VAL A 249 -3.28 22.81 17.48
N ARG A 250 -2.97 22.08 18.55
CA ARG A 250 -2.92 20.61 18.50
C ARG A 250 -4.31 19.95 18.55
N ARG A 251 -5.28 20.53 19.24
CA ARG A 251 -6.62 19.92 19.46
C ARG A 251 -7.71 20.52 18.58
N GLU A 252 -7.55 21.74 18.10
CA GLU A 252 -8.56 22.41 17.27
C GLU A 252 -8.08 22.52 15.83
N LEU A 253 -7.05 23.33 15.57
CA LEU A 253 -6.55 23.59 14.20
C LEU A 253 -6.09 22.30 13.50
N THR A 254 -5.26 21.49 14.16
CA THR A 254 -4.76 20.25 13.56
C THR A 254 -5.89 19.27 13.28
N VAL A 255 -6.88 19.19 14.16
CA VAL A 255 -8.03 18.29 14.00
C VAL A 255 -8.91 18.75 12.85
N ALA A 256 -9.23 20.05 12.76
CA ALA A 256 -9.98 20.61 11.64
C ALA A 256 -9.27 20.40 10.30
N LEU A 257 -7.96 20.64 10.26
CA LEU A 257 -7.14 20.40 9.07
C LEU A 257 -7.09 18.91 8.69
N ARG A 258 -6.94 18.02 9.67
CA ARG A 258 -6.94 16.57 9.47
C ARG A 258 -8.28 16.10 8.89
N ASP A 259 -9.40 16.51 9.48
CA ASP A 259 -10.72 16.09 9.05
C ASP A 259 -10.99 16.54 7.60
N LEU A 260 -10.55 17.75 7.24
CA LEU A 260 -10.66 18.27 5.88
C LEU A 260 -9.74 17.53 4.88
N LEU A 261 -8.51 17.20 5.27
CA LEU A 261 -7.59 16.39 4.46
C LEU A 261 -8.05 14.93 4.34
N ALA A 262 -8.76 14.40 5.33
CA ALA A 262 -9.28 13.04 5.32
C ALA A 262 -10.54 12.89 4.46
N HIS A 263 -11.18 14.00 4.06
CA HIS A 263 -12.41 13.99 3.28
C HIS A 263 -12.18 13.33 1.90
N GLY A 264 -12.71 12.12 1.74
CA GLY A 264 -12.54 11.31 0.52
C GLY A 264 -11.14 10.72 0.32
N LEU A 265 -10.31 10.70 1.37
CA LEU A 265 -8.99 10.06 1.39
C LEU A 265 -9.13 8.55 1.60
N TYR A 266 -8.48 7.74 0.78
CA TYR A 266 -8.53 6.28 0.89
C TYR A 266 -7.15 5.63 0.69
N ALA A 267 -6.93 4.50 1.35
CA ALA A 267 -5.76 3.68 1.10
C ALA A 267 -5.99 2.84 -0.16
N SER A 268 -5.20 3.08 -1.20
CA SER A 268 -5.11 2.15 -2.33
C SER A 268 -4.56 0.82 -1.82
N SER A 269 -5.34 -0.26 -1.97
CA SER A 269 -4.95 -1.60 -1.53
C SER A 269 -3.87 -2.17 -2.47
N PRO A 270 -2.64 -2.42 -2.02
CA PRO A 270 -1.67 -3.15 -2.81
C PRO A 270 -2.05 -4.65 -2.74
N GLY A 271 -2.91 -5.11 -3.64
CA GLY A 271 -3.25 -6.54 -3.65
C GLY A 271 -4.55 -6.97 -4.34
N MET A 272 -5.29 -6.08 -5.01
CA MET A 272 -6.41 -6.54 -5.82
C MET A 272 -5.84 -7.14 -7.13
N SER A 273 -5.46 -8.41 -7.10
CA SER A 273 -5.20 -9.16 -8.31
C SER A 273 -6.45 -9.09 -9.20
N LEU A 274 -6.30 -8.62 -10.45
CA LEU A 274 -7.38 -8.54 -11.44
C LEU A 274 -8.08 -9.89 -11.65
N VAL A 275 -7.44 -10.99 -11.24
CA VAL A 275 -7.93 -12.37 -11.33
C VAL A 275 -9.07 -12.66 -10.33
N LEU A 276 -9.14 -11.95 -9.19
CA LEU A 276 -10.16 -12.16 -8.14
C LEU A 276 -11.32 -11.15 -8.21
N ALA A 277 -11.21 -10.14 -9.07
CA ALA A 277 -12.23 -9.11 -9.27
C ALA A 277 -13.63 -9.65 -9.65
N PRO A 278 -13.79 -10.76 -10.41
CA PRO A 278 -15.12 -11.27 -10.77
C PRO A 278 -15.90 -11.94 -9.63
N ILE A 279 -15.21 -12.39 -8.56
CA ILE A 279 -15.80 -13.21 -7.49
C ILE A 279 -15.90 -12.42 -6.17
N ALA A 280 -15.16 -11.31 -6.04
CA ALA A 280 -15.13 -10.48 -4.84
C ALA A 280 -16.49 -9.89 -4.43
N CYS A 281 -17.44 -9.76 -5.36
CA CYS A 281 -18.81 -9.29 -5.08
C CYS A 281 -19.75 -10.37 -4.52
N LEU A 282 -19.35 -11.65 -4.54
CA LEU A 282 -20.17 -12.78 -4.06
C LEU A 282 -19.76 -13.27 -2.66
N ILE A 283 -18.68 -12.73 -2.09
CA ILE A 283 -18.17 -13.13 -0.78
C ILE A 283 -18.08 -11.88 0.11
N PRO A 284 -18.94 -11.74 1.14
CA PRO A 284 -18.93 -10.59 2.05
C PRO A 284 -17.59 -10.36 2.76
N ALA A 285 -16.74 -11.39 2.86
CA ALA A 285 -15.40 -11.30 3.43
C ALA A 285 -14.34 -10.63 2.51
N PHE A 286 -14.63 -10.48 1.21
CA PHE A 286 -13.70 -9.93 0.21
C PHE A 286 -14.13 -8.58 -0.38
N THR A 287 -15.12 -7.91 0.22
CA THR A 287 -15.31 -6.48 -0.02
C THR A 287 -14.39 -5.71 0.95
N PRO A 288 -13.17 -5.31 0.55
CA PRO A 288 -12.43 -4.37 1.39
C PRO A 288 -13.25 -3.09 1.41
N SER A 289 -13.92 -2.80 2.52
CA SER A 289 -14.33 -1.43 2.81
C SER A 289 -13.08 -0.57 2.61
N PRO A 290 -13.14 0.53 1.83
CA PRO A 290 -11.97 1.37 1.60
C PRO A 290 -11.38 1.74 2.96
N ARG A 291 -10.15 1.27 3.22
CA ARG A 291 -9.48 1.57 4.48
C ARG A 291 -9.26 3.07 4.51
N THR A 292 -9.84 3.73 5.50
CA THR A 292 -9.65 5.16 5.75
C THR A 292 -8.18 5.39 6.06
N MET A 293 -7.48 6.08 5.16
CA MET A 293 -6.06 6.38 5.30
C MET A 293 -5.90 7.64 6.15
N HIS A 294 -4.94 7.66 7.08
CA HIS A 294 -4.70 8.86 7.86
C HIS A 294 -3.95 9.92 7.02
N PRO A 295 -4.25 11.24 7.14
CA PRO A 295 -3.54 12.29 6.39
C PRO A 295 -2.02 12.29 6.58
N TRP A 296 -1.52 11.87 7.74
CA TRP A 296 -0.07 11.69 7.95
C TRP A 296 0.55 10.70 6.96
N GLU A 297 -0.11 9.58 6.70
CA GLU A 297 0.38 8.58 5.75
C GLU A 297 0.49 9.18 4.33
N LEU A 298 -0.33 10.19 4.00
CA LEU A 298 -0.25 10.90 2.72
C LEU A 298 1.06 11.69 2.61
N PHE A 299 1.48 12.35 3.70
CA PHE A 299 2.79 13.02 3.77
C PHE A 299 3.93 12.02 3.67
N VAL A 300 3.83 10.86 4.32
CA VAL A 300 4.84 9.79 4.19
C VAL A 300 4.93 9.26 2.76
N LYS A 301 3.80 9.06 2.08
CA LYS A 301 3.80 8.68 0.65
C LYS A 301 4.39 9.76 -0.25
N TYR A 302 4.13 11.03 0.02
CA TYR A 302 4.79 12.14 -0.69
C TYR A 302 6.31 12.11 -0.47
N TYR A 303 6.75 11.91 0.77
CA TYR A 303 8.16 11.80 1.13
C TYR A 303 8.86 10.67 0.37
N ASN A 304 8.23 9.49 0.34
CA ASN A 304 8.74 8.33 -0.40
C ASN A 304 8.75 8.59 -1.92
N ALA A 305 7.67 9.15 -2.48
CA ALA A 305 7.59 9.48 -3.91
C ALA A 305 8.61 10.53 -4.37
N LYS A 306 9.18 11.32 -3.45
CA LYS A 306 10.23 12.31 -3.73
C LYS A 306 11.62 11.84 -3.31
N ASN A 307 11.82 10.56 -3.01
CA ASN A 307 13.09 10.01 -2.51
C ASN A 307 13.63 10.79 -1.31
N GLY A 308 12.73 11.14 -0.38
CA GLY A 308 13.05 11.96 0.78
C GLY A 308 14.18 11.40 1.65
N GLN A 309 14.29 10.08 1.76
CA GLN A 309 15.37 9.42 2.52
C GLN A 309 16.73 9.68 1.88
N ALA A 310 16.88 9.39 0.59
CA ALA A 310 18.11 9.65 -0.15
C ALA A 310 18.48 11.16 -0.14
N PHE A 311 17.47 12.03 -0.16
CA PHE A 311 17.68 13.47 -0.06
C PHE A 311 18.26 13.88 1.30
N VAL A 312 17.67 13.42 2.41
CA VAL A 312 18.10 13.81 3.76
C VAL A 312 19.41 13.12 4.15
N GLU A 313 19.60 11.87 3.75
CA GLU A 313 20.78 11.08 4.09
C GLU A 313 21.99 11.33 3.19
N SER A 314 21.87 12.24 2.21
CA SER A 314 22.97 12.58 1.31
C SER A 314 24.24 12.98 2.09
N PRO A 315 25.43 12.48 1.72
CA PRO A 315 26.67 12.73 2.46
C PRO A 315 26.95 14.21 2.69
N ALA A 316 26.73 15.04 1.67
CA ALA A 316 26.88 16.50 1.77
C ALA A 316 26.01 17.10 2.88
N ARG A 317 24.76 16.64 3.03
CA ARG A 317 23.83 17.13 4.02
C ARG A 317 24.15 16.63 5.43
N LYS A 318 24.50 15.35 5.57
CA LYS A 318 24.96 14.79 6.86
C LYS A 318 26.22 15.50 7.35
N LEU A 319 27.18 15.73 6.46
CA LEU A 319 28.40 16.49 6.79
C LEU A 319 28.05 17.93 7.19
N SER A 320 27.26 18.63 6.38
CA SER A 320 26.82 19.99 6.72
C SER A 320 26.08 20.04 8.06
N GLN A 321 25.21 19.07 8.36
CA GLN A 321 24.52 18.98 9.65
C GLN A 321 25.50 18.75 10.81
N SER A 322 26.47 17.84 10.66
CA SER A 322 27.50 17.57 11.68
C SER A 322 28.38 18.77 11.98
N PHE A 323 28.65 19.61 10.98
CA PHE A 323 29.44 20.84 11.13
C PHE A 323 28.59 22.10 11.36
N ALA A 324 27.27 21.96 11.56
CA ALA A 324 26.32 23.07 11.66
C ALA A 324 26.41 24.10 10.50
N LEU A 325 26.81 23.63 9.32
CA LEU A 325 26.94 24.43 8.11
C LEU A 325 25.61 24.46 7.35
N PRO A 326 25.24 25.59 6.71
CA PRO A 326 24.09 25.62 5.80
C PRO A 326 24.34 24.68 4.61
N VAL A 327 23.52 23.63 4.52
CA VAL A 327 23.59 22.53 3.52
C VAL A 327 23.51 23.04 2.06
N THR A 328 22.99 24.24 1.85
CA THR A 328 22.91 24.92 0.57
C THR A 328 23.49 26.32 0.75
N GLY A 329 24.59 26.63 0.05
CA GLY A 329 25.26 27.93 0.18
C GLY A 329 24.26 29.07 0.01
N ALA A 330 24.16 29.96 1.01
CA ALA A 330 23.40 31.23 1.05
C ALA A 330 21.91 31.25 0.60
N VAL A 331 21.36 30.16 0.05
CA VAL A 331 20.01 30.09 -0.52
C VAL A 331 19.08 29.51 0.53
N VAL A 332 18.05 30.28 0.88
CA VAL A 332 16.94 29.89 1.76
C VAL A 332 16.40 28.54 1.32
N ALA A 333 16.32 27.58 2.25
CA ALA A 333 15.82 26.23 1.97
C ALA A 333 14.46 26.30 1.26
N THR A 334 14.35 25.62 0.12
CA THR A 334 13.09 25.62 -0.64
C THR A 334 11.99 24.94 0.18
N PRO A 335 10.70 25.31 0.02
CA PRO A 335 9.60 24.69 0.76
C PRO A 335 9.55 23.16 0.62
N LYS A 336 9.99 22.63 -0.53
CA LYS A 336 10.11 21.19 -0.77
C LYS A 336 11.19 20.57 0.12
N GLN A 337 12.38 21.19 0.17
CA GLN A 337 13.48 20.70 0.98
C GLN A 337 13.18 20.79 2.47
N SER A 338 12.51 21.86 2.94
CA SER A 338 12.13 21.99 4.34
C SER A 338 11.00 21.02 4.72
N LEU A 339 10.03 20.77 3.84
CA LEU A 339 9.01 19.73 4.05
C LEU A 339 9.63 18.33 4.16
N LEU A 340 10.55 17.96 3.25
CA LEU A 340 11.21 16.65 3.31
C LEU A 340 12.06 16.49 4.57
N ALA A 341 12.75 17.54 4.99
CA ALA A 341 13.49 17.54 6.25
C ALA A 341 12.55 17.39 7.45
N ALA A 342 11.45 18.13 7.50
CA ALA A 342 10.49 18.08 8.60
C ALA A 342 9.81 16.72 8.73
N ILE A 343 9.37 16.11 7.61
CA ILE A 343 8.81 14.76 7.63
C ILE A 343 9.85 13.75 8.13
N HIS A 344 11.10 13.85 7.67
CA HIS A 344 12.18 12.98 8.15
C HIS A 344 12.44 13.16 9.66
N THR A 345 12.50 14.39 10.17
CA THR A 345 12.66 14.66 11.61
C THR A 345 11.52 14.03 12.41
N VAL A 346 10.26 14.20 11.99
CA VAL A 346 9.12 13.58 12.67
C VAL A 346 9.23 12.06 12.63
N LEU A 347 9.55 11.45 11.48
CA LEU A 347 9.75 10.00 11.37
C LEU A 347 10.87 9.51 12.29
N THR A 348 12.04 10.14 12.28
CA THR A 348 13.19 9.73 13.10
C THR A 348 12.93 9.91 14.60
N GLU A 349 12.20 10.96 14.99
CA GLU A 349 11.93 11.23 16.40
C GLU A 349 10.71 10.48 16.96
N HIS A 350 9.68 10.20 16.15
CA HIS A 350 8.42 9.64 16.61
C HIS A 350 8.25 8.15 16.29
N SER A 351 8.87 7.66 15.21
CA SER A 351 8.83 6.23 14.82
C SER A 351 9.40 5.29 15.89
N PRO A 352 10.54 5.60 16.57
CA PRO A 352 11.09 4.71 17.60
C PRO A 352 10.15 4.45 18.77
N PHE A 353 9.18 5.34 18.99
CA PHE A 353 8.21 5.26 20.07
C PHE A 353 6.82 4.78 19.64
N LYS A 354 6.69 4.25 18.40
CA LYS A 354 5.43 3.73 17.82
C LYS A 354 4.23 4.68 18.02
N ARG A 355 4.46 5.99 17.85
CA ARG A 355 3.42 6.99 18.07
C ARG A 355 2.33 6.89 17.00
N SER A 356 1.12 7.34 17.36
CA SER A 356 -0.01 7.34 16.44
C SER A 356 0.22 8.35 15.30
N ALA A 357 -0.30 8.03 14.11
CA ALA A 357 -0.26 8.91 12.93
C ALA A 357 -0.85 10.32 13.22
N ASP A 358 -1.78 10.43 14.17
CA ASP A 358 -2.33 11.69 14.66
C ASP A 358 -1.33 12.51 15.48
N SER A 359 -0.46 11.85 16.27
CA SER A 359 0.61 12.51 17.02
C SER A 359 1.70 13.06 16.08
N GLU A 360 2.05 12.29 15.05
CA GLU A 360 3.02 12.69 14.03
C GLU A 360 2.51 13.85 13.18
N LEU A 361 1.22 13.83 12.79
CA LEU A 361 0.59 14.97 12.11
C LEU A 361 0.60 16.23 12.97
N LYS A 362 0.31 16.13 14.28
CA LYS A 362 0.38 17.27 15.20
C LYS A 362 1.79 17.84 15.30
N ALA A 363 2.81 16.97 15.36
CA ALA A 363 4.20 17.41 15.36
C ALA A 363 4.53 18.16 14.05
N LEU A 364 4.12 17.63 12.89
CA LEU A 364 4.34 18.27 11.59
C LEU A 364 3.66 19.64 11.50
N VAL A 365 2.40 19.77 11.95
CA VAL A 365 1.68 21.06 11.93
C VAL A 365 2.36 22.09 12.84
N CYS A 366 2.82 21.69 14.03
CA CYS A 366 3.61 22.56 14.90
C CYS A 366 4.91 23.02 14.23
N MET A 367 5.67 22.12 13.58
CA MET A 367 6.87 22.50 12.81
C MET A 367 6.54 23.48 11.68
N ALA A 368 5.47 23.21 10.94
CA ALA A 368 5.06 24.01 9.80
C ALA A 368 4.65 25.44 10.19
N LEU A 369 4.03 25.61 11.36
CA LEU A 369 3.69 26.92 11.92
C LEU A 369 4.92 27.65 12.44
N ASN A 370 5.84 26.95 13.12
CA ASN A 370 7.10 27.52 13.59
C ASN A 370 7.96 28.02 12.42
N GLU A 371 8.00 27.29 11.29
CA GLU A 371 8.70 27.71 10.07
C GLU A 371 7.89 28.69 9.19
N GLN A 372 6.64 28.98 9.53
CA GLN A 372 5.71 29.79 8.70
C GLN A 372 5.52 29.22 7.27
N ARG A 373 5.65 27.90 7.11
CA ARG A 373 5.59 27.19 5.82
C ARG A 373 4.33 26.33 5.63
N LEU A 374 3.40 26.30 6.58
CA LEU A 374 2.20 25.44 6.54
C LEU A 374 1.44 25.50 5.21
N VAL A 375 1.16 26.70 4.70
CA VAL A 375 0.47 26.88 3.40
C VAL A 375 1.32 26.34 2.25
N SER A 376 2.63 26.65 2.23
CA SER A 376 3.53 26.19 1.18
C SER A 376 3.67 24.67 1.16
N TRP A 377 3.74 24.04 2.33
CA TRP A 377 3.84 22.59 2.48
C TRP A 377 2.57 21.87 2.03
N LEU A 378 1.40 22.35 2.45
CA LEU A 378 0.12 21.79 2.00
C LEU A 378 -0.04 21.95 0.49
N ASN A 379 0.32 23.11 -0.07
CA ASN A 379 0.25 23.35 -1.52
C ASN A 379 1.13 22.37 -2.33
N LEU A 380 2.27 21.94 -1.79
CA LEU A 380 3.10 20.91 -2.44
C LEU A 380 2.40 19.55 -2.55
N ILE A 381 1.59 19.19 -1.54
CA ILE A 381 0.77 17.98 -1.56
C ILE A 381 -0.38 18.14 -2.56
N CYS A 382 -1.08 19.28 -2.52
CA CYS A 382 -2.22 19.59 -3.40
C CYS A 382 -1.81 19.58 -4.90
N LYS A 383 -0.62 20.10 -5.22
CA LYS A 383 -0.08 20.12 -6.59
C LYS A 383 0.50 18.79 -7.05
N SER A 384 0.62 17.80 -6.16
CA SER A 384 1.12 16.47 -6.52
C SER A 384 0.01 15.65 -7.17
N GLY A 385 -0.27 15.92 -8.45
CA GLY A 385 -1.38 15.30 -9.19
C GLY A 385 -1.40 13.76 -9.13
N ALA A 386 -0.25 13.11 -9.26
CA ALA A 386 -0.15 11.65 -9.13
C ALA A 386 -0.58 11.13 -7.74
N LEU A 387 -0.30 11.90 -6.68
CA LEU A 387 -0.66 11.53 -5.30
C LEU A 387 -2.16 11.78 -5.04
N VAL A 388 -2.69 12.91 -5.52
CA VAL A 388 -4.11 13.23 -5.39
C VAL A 388 -4.96 12.22 -6.15
N GLN A 389 -4.63 11.93 -7.41
CA GLN A 389 -5.37 10.98 -8.25
C GLN A 389 -5.36 9.54 -7.71
N SER A 390 -4.30 9.12 -7.02
CA SER A 390 -4.15 7.76 -6.50
C SER A 390 -4.78 7.53 -5.12
N HIS A 391 -5.04 8.58 -4.36
CA HIS A 391 -5.48 8.47 -2.95
C HIS A 391 -6.73 9.27 -2.59
N TYR A 392 -7.26 10.11 -3.49
CA TYR A 392 -8.50 10.85 -3.25
C TYR A 392 -9.63 10.46 -4.20
N GLN A 393 -10.84 10.41 -3.65
CA GLN A 393 -12.04 10.20 -4.43
C GLN A 393 -12.37 11.45 -5.27
N PRO A 394 -13.00 11.33 -6.45
CA PRO A 394 -13.33 12.48 -7.30
C PRO A 394 -14.24 13.52 -6.64
N TRP A 395 -15.09 13.09 -5.70
CA TRP A 395 -15.97 13.96 -4.92
C TRP A 395 -15.30 14.60 -3.69
N SER A 396 -14.02 14.28 -3.43
CA SER A 396 -13.30 14.85 -2.30
C SER A 396 -13.09 16.36 -2.44
N TYR A 397 -13.03 17.08 -1.31
CA TYR A 397 -12.68 18.49 -1.29
C TYR A 397 -11.33 18.76 -1.97
N MET A 398 -10.32 17.92 -1.72
CA MET A 398 -9.00 18.00 -2.34
C MET A 398 -9.06 17.91 -3.87
N ALA A 399 -9.78 16.92 -4.41
CA ALA A 399 -9.87 16.71 -5.86
C ALA A 399 -10.78 17.73 -6.56
N ASN A 400 -11.87 18.15 -5.91
CA ASN A 400 -12.87 19.04 -6.52
C ASN A 400 -12.45 20.52 -6.51
N THR A 401 -11.79 20.98 -5.44
CA THR A 401 -11.46 22.40 -5.24
C THR A 401 -9.98 22.72 -5.33
N GLY A 402 -9.11 21.70 -5.34
CA GLY A 402 -7.66 21.91 -5.23
C GLY A 402 -7.20 22.42 -3.86
N PHE A 403 -8.07 22.41 -2.83
CA PHE A 403 -7.79 22.86 -1.47
C PHE A 403 -7.55 24.39 -1.33
N GLU A 404 -7.86 25.18 -2.37
CA GLU A 404 -7.51 26.61 -2.46
C GLU A 404 -8.16 27.48 -1.37
N SER A 405 -9.43 27.23 -1.03
CA SER A 405 -10.10 28.02 0.02
C SER A 405 -9.50 27.75 1.41
N ALA A 406 -9.14 26.51 1.71
CA ALA A 406 -8.44 26.15 2.95
C ALA A 406 -7.03 26.75 3.02
N LEU A 407 -6.28 26.76 1.90
CA LEU A 407 -4.98 27.45 1.84
C LEU A 407 -5.12 28.95 2.09
N THR A 408 -6.18 29.57 1.56
CA THR A 408 -6.49 30.99 1.78
C THR A 408 -6.81 31.27 3.24
N LEU A 409 -7.59 30.42 3.91
CA LEU A 409 -7.85 30.53 5.35
C LEU A 409 -6.55 30.41 6.16
N LEU A 410 -5.73 29.39 5.89
CA LEU A 410 -4.46 29.16 6.58
C LEU A 410 -3.42 30.26 6.35
N SER A 411 -3.51 30.98 5.23
CA SER A 411 -2.64 32.14 4.95
C SER A 411 -2.77 33.26 5.98
N ARG A 412 -3.90 33.34 6.70
CA ARG A 412 -4.09 34.30 7.80
C ARG A 412 -3.11 34.07 8.96
N LEU A 413 -2.49 32.88 9.05
CA LEU A 413 -1.49 32.53 10.06
C LEU A 413 -0.04 32.73 9.59
N SER A 414 0.22 32.96 8.29
CA SER A 414 1.59 32.93 7.73
C SER A 414 2.51 34.01 8.28
N ASN A 415 1.95 35.15 8.69
CA ASN A 415 2.73 36.31 9.15
C ASN A 415 3.00 36.26 10.67
N LEU A 416 2.44 35.28 11.37
CA LEU A 416 2.58 35.14 12.81
C LEU A 416 3.78 34.26 13.14
N LYS A 417 4.56 34.64 14.16
CA LYS A 417 5.66 33.82 14.68
C LYS A 417 5.13 32.90 15.77
N PHE A 418 5.46 31.62 15.66
CA PHE A 418 5.08 30.57 16.60
C PHE A 418 6.32 29.94 17.24
N ASN A 419 6.19 29.53 18.50
CA ASN A 419 7.20 28.75 19.23
C ASN A 419 6.55 27.56 19.95
N LEU A 420 6.03 26.64 19.15
CA LEU A 420 5.24 25.49 19.58
C LEU A 420 6.14 24.26 19.84
N PRO A 421 5.89 23.47 20.89
CA PRO A 421 6.63 22.24 21.17
C PRO A 421 6.26 21.14 20.17
N VAL A 422 7.25 20.71 19.38
CA VAL A 422 7.13 19.63 18.39
C VAL A 422 7.20 18.26 19.07
N ASP A 423 8.04 18.16 20.10
CA ASP A 423 8.39 16.95 20.84
C ASP A 423 7.39 16.59 21.94
N LEU A 424 6.27 17.31 22.12
CA LEU A 424 5.35 17.09 23.26
C LEU A 424 4.90 15.63 23.40
N ALA A 425 4.71 14.92 22.27
CA ALA A 425 4.33 13.52 22.27
C ALA A 425 5.48 12.57 22.64
N VAL A 426 6.73 13.01 22.54
CA VAL A 426 7.93 12.17 22.67
C VAL A 426 8.79 12.57 23.87
N ARG A 427 8.67 13.80 24.36
CA ARG A 427 9.49 14.40 25.43
C ARG A 427 9.52 13.57 26.70
N GLN A 428 8.37 13.06 27.14
CA GLN A 428 8.30 12.18 28.32
C GLN A 428 9.07 10.87 28.11
N LEU A 429 9.06 10.31 26.90
CA LEU A 429 9.74 9.05 26.59
C LEU A 429 11.25 9.24 26.38
N LYS A 430 11.67 10.36 25.76
CA LYS A 430 13.08 10.75 25.68
C LYS A 430 13.66 10.95 27.08
N ASN A 431 12.97 11.71 27.94
CA ASN A 431 13.41 11.93 29.32
C ASN A 431 13.53 10.64 30.13
N ILE A 432 12.68 9.64 29.88
CA ILE A 432 12.79 8.32 30.51
C ILE A 432 14.02 7.59 29.95
N LYS A 433 14.21 7.56 28.63
CA LYS A 433 15.36 6.89 28.00
C LYS A 433 16.71 7.54 28.35
N ASP A 434 16.75 8.84 28.61
CA ASP A 434 17.98 9.54 29.01
C ASP A 434 18.27 9.38 30.52
N ALA A 435 17.30 8.92 31.31
CA ALA A 435 17.43 8.71 32.76
C ALA A 435 17.77 7.27 33.15
N PHE A 436 17.65 6.33 32.21
CA PHE A 436 18.02 4.92 32.32
C PHE A 436 19.15 4.61 31.35
#